data_AF-A0A9D6NS70-F1
#
_entry.id   AF-A0A9D6NS70-F1
#
_cell.length_a   1.000
_cell.length_b   1.000
_cell.length_c   1.000
_cell.angle_alpha   90.00
_cell.angle_beta   90.00
_cell.angle_gamma   90.00
#
_symmetry.space_group_name_H-M   'P 1'
#
loop_
_entity.id
_entity.type
_entity.pdbx_description
1 polymer ?
#
loop_
_entity_poly.entity_id
_entity_poly.type
_entity_poly.pdbx_seq_one_letter_code
_entity_poly.pdbx_strand_id
1 'polypeptide(L)'
;MEGLLIAALRAQLDPLLPSGPTWCSFPGPRVICLHLSGAPDLIIDLDPKAPHLRPGTAPGPARTPFQQMLEARLRGPLVATAQPQLDRVLILRFDAGQGFVSSPPVELVLELVGQRANALVLDQAGVVRGALRQTSSARLGAPYAPLPAQDKADPRAQDVDRIAQKLLATGLPPERSIVQALDGFGLILASAACRLAQVSGQELTPESARQLAEAVQAIAHKPQLALESGVDDILEALERHYAQVAEQARLAELRHQVRRGLEQEIKLLHAKLADCQRTRSSAAEAATYQRYGDLLLACAHLYQPGTTSLT
;
A
#
# COMPACT_ATOMS: atom_id res chain seq x y z
N MET A 1 6.72 4.02 -0.48
CA MET A 1 7.84 4.58 -1.28
C MET A 1 7.89 6.09 -1.16
N GLU A 2 9.09 6.66 -1.13
CA GLU A 2 9.34 8.10 -0.97
C GLU A 2 10.03 8.67 -2.21
N GLY A 3 9.91 9.98 -2.42
CA GLY A 3 10.28 10.62 -3.68
C GLY A 3 11.76 10.48 -4.04
N LEU A 4 12.64 10.63 -3.05
CA LEU A 4 14.09 10.46 -3.25
C LEU A 4 14.46 9.03 -3.64
N LEU A 5 13.75 8.03 -3.13
CA LEU A 5 13.97 6.63 -3.51
C LEU A 5 13.54 6.37 -4.96
N ILE A 6 12.45 7.01 -5.42
CA ILE A 6 12.02 6.94 -6.83
C ILE A 6 13.08 7.61 -7.71
N ALA A 7 13.56 8.79 -7.31
CA ALA A 7 14.59 9.52 -8.05
C ALA A 7 15.89 8.70 -8.18
N ALA A 8 16.31 8.03 -7.10
CA ALA A 8 17.50 7.19 -7.11
C ALA A 8 17.33 5.93 -7.97
N LEU A 9 16.15 5.30 -7.95
CA LEU A 9 15.86 4.19 -8.87
C LEU A 9 15.86 4.65 -10.33
N ARG A 10 15.23 5.79 -10.64
CA ARG A 10 15.24 6.37 -11.99
C ARG A 10 16.67 6.64 -12.49
N ALA A 11 17.54 7.17 -11.63
CA ALA A 11 18.93 7.42 -11.98
C ALA A 11 19.70 6.14 -12.39
N GLN A 12 19.31 4.97 -11.86
CA GLN A 12 19.86 3.67 -12.28
C GLN A 12 19.16 3.08 -13.52
N LEU A 13 17.86 3.38 -13.70
CA LEU A 13 17.06 2.83 -14.79
C LEU A 13 17.25 3.60 -16.11
N ASP A 14 17.33 4.93 -16.06
CA ASP A 14 17.41 5.81 -17.24
C ASP A 14 18.58 5.48 -18.19
N PRO A 15 19.80 5.14 -17.71
CA PRO A 15 20.90 4.71 -18.58
C PRO A 15 20.66 3.39 -19.34
N LEU A 16 19.69 2.59 -18.89
CA LEU A 16 19.35 1.30 -19.50
C LEU A 16 18.21 1.43 -20.52
N LEU A 17 17.74 2.64 -20.79
CA LEU A 17 16.69 2.92 -21.76
C LEU A 17 17.27 3.20 -23.17
N PRO A 18 16.60 2.77 -24.26
CA PRO A 18 15.34 2.06 -24.25
C PRO A 18 15.50 0.59 -23.83
N SER A 19 14.61 0.12 -22.97
CA SER A 19 14.55 -1.29 -22.59
C SER A 19 13.42 -1.95 -23.39
N GLY A 20 13.71 -3.11 -24.01
CA GLY A 20 13.00 -3.79 -25.11
C GLY A 20 11.48 -3.98 -24.98
N PRO A 21 10.83 -4.75 -25.86
CA PRO A 21 9.37 -4.87 -25.83
C PRO A 21 8.93 -5.38 -24.45
N THR A 22 8.14 -4.55 -23.78
CA THR A 22 7.72 -4.81 -22.42
C THR A 22 6.49 -5.69 -22.41
N TRP A 23 6.38 -6.51 -21.38
CA TRP A 23 5.16 -7.24 -21.09
C TRP A 23 4.94 -7.27 -19.59
N CYS A 24 3.71 -7.56 -19.20
CA CYS A 24 3.29 -7.50 -17.80
C CYS A 24 2.88 -8.88 -17.29
N SER A 25 3.19 -9.15 -16.03
CA SER A 25 2.52 -10.18 -15.26
C SER A 25 1.93 -9.60 -13.96
N PHE A 26 1.02 -10.34 -13.32
CA PHE A 26 0.16 -9.81 -12.27
C PHE A 26 0.05 -10.78 -11.09
N PRO A 27 1.02 -10.75 -10.15
CA PRO A 27 1.04 -11.61 -8.96
C PRO A 27 -0.19 -11.47 -8.07
N GLY A 28 -0.80 -10.27 -8.07
CA GLY A 28 -1.96 -9.95 -7.25
C GLY A 28 -2.86 -8.88 -7.92
N PRO A 29 -3.99 -8.53 -7.30
CA PRO A 29 -4.96 -7.60 -7.89
C PRO A 29 -4.45 -6.14 -8.00
N ARG A 30 -3.41 -5.79 -7.23
CA ARG A 30 -2.79 -4.45 -7.20
C ARG A 30 -1.29 -4.47 -7.46
N VAL A 31 -0.77 -5.62 -7.89
CA VAL A 31 0.65 -5.80 -8.17
C VAL A 31 0.83 -5.96 -9.67
N ILE A 32 1.72 -5.15 -10.25
CA ILE A 32 2.10 -5.20 -11.65
C ILE A 32 3.59 -5.54 -11.67
N CYS A 33 3.96 -6.60 -12.37
CA CYS A 33 5.36 -6.92 -12.67
C CYS A 33 5.62 -6.52 -14.12
N LEU A 34 6.45 -5.50 -14.32
CA LEU A 34 6.92 -5.08 -15.64
C LEU A 34 8.17 -5.85 -15.99
N HIS A 35 8.11 -6.62 -17.07
CA HIS A 35 9.25 -7.34 -17.59
C HIS A 35 10.00 -6.46 -18.59
N LEU A 36 11.26 -6.20 -18.29
CA LEU A 36 12.12 -5.29 -19.02
C LEU A 36 13.27 -6.08 -19.67
N SER A 37 13.71 -5.67 -20.85
CA SER A 37 14.82 -6.29 -21.55
C SER A 37 15.98 -5.32 -21.62
N GLY A 38 17.11 -5.68 -21.00
CA GLY A 38 18.26 -4.78 -20.82
C GLY A 38 18.21 -3.95 -19.53
N ALA A 39 17.08 -3.98 -18.82
CA ALA A 39 16.90 -3.41 -17.48
C ALA A 39 16.28 -4.46 -16.54
N PRO A 40 16.43 -4.32 -15.21
CA PRO A 40 15.82 -5.25 -14.27
C PRO A 40 14.30 -5.18 -14.34
N ASP A 41 13.65 -6.34 -14.21
CA ASP A 41 12.21 -6.41 -14.00
C ASP A 41 11.80 -5.57 -12.77
N LEU A 42 10.65 -4.90 -12.87
CA LEU A 42 10.13 -4.04 -11.82
C LEU A 42 8.80 -4.57 -11.28
N ILE A 43 8.76 -4.85 -9.98
CA ILE A 43 7.52 -5.10 -9.25
C ILE A 43 7.00 -3.76 -8.71
N ILE A 44 5.78 -3.42 -9.10
CA ILE A 44 5.02 -2.27 -8.65
C ILE A 44 3.86 -2.78 -7.81
N ASP A 45 3.94 -2.55 -6.51
CA ASP A 45 2.89 -2.89 -5.55
C ASP A 45 2.11 -1.62 -5.18
N LEU A 46 0.82 -1.62 -5.51
CA LEU A 46 -0.09 -0.51 -5.24
C LEU A 46 -1.00 -0.82 -4.04
N ASP A 47 -0.54 -1.65 -3.09
CA ASP A 47 -1.22 -1.82 -1.81
C ASP A 47 -1.35 -0.46 -1.10
N PRO A 48 -2.57 -0.05 -0.70
CA PRO A 48 -2.79 1.25 -0.08
C PRO A 48 -2.02 1.50 1.22
N LYS A 49 -1.63 0.44 1.94
CA LYS A 49 -0.88 0.56 3.21
C LYS A 49 0.59 0.88 2.97
N ALA A 50 1.18 0.34 1.91
CA ALA A 50 2.61 0.46 1.65
C ALA A 50 2.92 0.39 0.14
N PRO A 51 2.43 1.36 -0.67
CA PRO A 51 2.68 1.33 -2.10
C PRO A 51 4.16 1.55 -2.38
N HIS A 52 4.71 0.69 -3.23
CA HIS A 52 6.13 0.69 -3.52
C HIS A 52 6.47 0.14 -4.89
N LEU A 53 7.72 0.38 -5.28
CA LEU A 53 8.30 -0.21 -6.47
C LEU A 53 9.67 -0.75 -6.10
N ARG A 54 10.04 -1.90 -6.65
CA ARG A 54 11.33 -2.53 -6.41
C ARG A 54 11.73 -3.38 -7.61
N PRO A 55 13.04 -3.61 -7.82
CA PRO A 55 13.47 -4.68 -8.71
C PRO A 55 12.92 -6.04 -8.26
N GLY A 56 12.71 -6.91 -9.22
CA GLY A 56 12.29 -8.28 -8.99
C GLY A 56 11.32 -8.78 -10.04
N THR A 57 11.11 -10.08 -10.05
CA THR A 57 10.24 -10.75 -11.00
C THR A 57 9.25 -11.64 -10.27
N ALA A 58 7.99 -11.63 -10.69
CA ALA A 58 6.97 -12.46 -10.09
C ALA A 58 5.86 -12.74 -11.11
N PRO A 59 5.51 -14.01 -11.39
CA PRO A 59 4.52 -14.35 -12.39
C PRO A 59 3.08 -14.15 -11.87
N GLY A 60 2.14 -14.06 -12.81
CA GLY A 60 0.71 -14.14 -12.51
C GLY A 60 -0.15 -13.68 -13.70
N PRO A 61 -1.35 -14.26 -13.88
CA PRO A 61 -2.23 -13.90 -14.99
C PRO A 61 -2.96 -12.58 -14.72
N ALA A 62 -3.39 -11.89 -15.78
CA ALA A 62 -4.29 -10.75 -15.65
C ALA A 62 -5.64 -11.19 -15.06
N ARG A 63 -6.11 -10.50 -14.01
CA ARG A 63 -7.35 -10.83 -13.27
C ARG A 63 -8.43 -9.76 -13.39
N THR A 64 -8.03 -8.53 -13.68
CA THR A 64 -8.95 -7.38 -13.74
C THR A 64 -8.97 -6.77 -15.13
N PRO A 65 -10.05 -6.04 -15.52
CA PRO A 65 -10.10 -5.33 -16.80
C PRO A 65 -8.92 -4.37 -17.01
N PHE A 66 -8.46 -3.71 -15.93
CA PHE A 66 -7.30 -2.82 -15.99
C PHE A 66 -6.00 -3.58 -16.30
N GLN A 67 -5.80 -4.77 -15.69
CA GLN A 67 -4.63 -5.60 -15.98
C GLN A 67 -4.64 -6.17 -17.40
N GLN A 68 -5.81 -6.63 -17.87
CA GLN A 68 -5.98 -7.06 -19.27
C GLN A 68 -5.69 -5.93 -20.25
N MET A 69 -6.09 -4.70 -19.91
CA MET A 69 -5.79 -3.51 -20.71
C MET A 69 -4.29 -3.20 -20.71
N LEU A 70 -3.60 -3.28 -19.55
CA LEU A 70 -2.15 -3.11 -19.48
C LEU A 70 -1.42 -4.13 -20.35
N GLU A 71 -1.77 -5.41 -20.24
CA GLU A 71 -1.20 -6.50 -21.05
C GLU A 71 -1.42 -6.30 -22.56
N ALA A 72 -2.56 -5.72 -22.95
CA ALA A 72 -2.86 -5.42 -24.35
C ALA A 72 -2.14 -4.16 -24.88
N ARG A 73 -1.81 -3.19 -24.02
CA ARG A 73 -1.33 -1.85 -24.40
C ARG A 73 0.17 -1.64 -24.18
N LEU A 74 0.74 -2.20 -23.13
CA LEU A 74 2.16 -2.12 -22.82
C LEU A 74 2.90 -3.22 -23.58
N ARG A 75 3.18 -2.95 -24.86
CA ARG A 75 3.92 -3.86 -25.75
C ARG A 75 5.16 -3.24 -26.39
N GLY A 76 5.28 -1.92 -26.34
CA GLY A 76 6.46 -1.22 -26.84
C GLY A 76 7.60 -1.21 -25.83
N PRO A 77 8.77 -0.71 -26.26
CA PRO A 77 9.88 -0.49 -25.36
C PRO A 77 9.60 0.66 -24.38
N LEU A 78 10.12 0.54 -23.17
CA LEU A 78 10.20 1.66 -22.24
C LEU A 78 11.29 2.61 -22.74
N VAL A 79 10.92 3.83 -23.13
CA VAL A 79 11.83 4.78 -23.78
C VAL A 79 12.22 5.95 -22.90
N ALA A 80 11.42 6.28 -21.89
CA ALA A 80 11.75 7.33 -20.93
C ALA A 80 11.05 7.12 -19.60
N THR A 81 11.66 7.63 -18.53
CA THR A 81 10.99 7.84 -17.26
C THR A 81 10.92 9.32 -16.90
N ALA A 82 9.90 9.71 -16.15
CA ALA A 82 9.80 11.04 -15.57
C ALA A 82 9.27 10.98 -14.13
N GLN A 83 9.65 11.98 -13.35
CA GLN A 83 9.13 12.22 -12.01
C GLN A 83 8.92 13.72 -11.88
N PRO A 84 7.68 14.19 -11.63
CA PRO A 84 7.45 15.58 -11.26
C PRO A 84 8.17 15.88 -9.94
N GLN A 85 9.09 16.85 -9.96
CA GLN A 85 9.87 17.26 -8.76
C GLN A 85 10.46 16.03 -8.02
N LEU A 86 10.29 15.94 -6.70
CA LEU A 86 10.51 14.72 -5.94
C LEU A 86 9.17 14.14 -5.42
N ASP A 87 8.10 14.26 -6.20
CA ASP A 87 6.81 13.68 -5.84
C ASP A 87 6.87 12.15 -5.82
N ARG A 88 5.89 11.54 -5.15
CA ARG A 88 5.69 10.08 -5.13
C ARG A 88 4.95 9.61 -6.38
N VAL A 89 5.38 10.10 -7.54
CA VAL A 89 4.81 9.78 -8.86
C VAL A 89 5.94 9.34 -9.79
N LEU A 90 5.77 8.19 -10.44
CA LEU A 90 6.67 7.71 -11.49
C LEU A 90 5.89 7.61 -12.79
N ILE A 91 6.38 8.26 -13.84
CA ILE A 91 5.81 8.21 -15.18
C ILE A 91 6.74 7.36 -16.04
N LEU A 92 6.21 6.32 -16.66
CA LEU A 92 6.92 5.44 -17.58
C LEU A 92 6.35 5.63 -18.99
N ARG A 93 7.18 6.01 -19.94
CA ARG A 93 6.76 6.27 -21.33
C ARG A 93 7.15 5.11 -22.22
N PHE A 94 6.16 4.50 -22.85
CA PHE A 94 6.34 3.38 -23.76
C PHE A 94 6.09 3.85 -25.19
N ASP A 95 6.98 3.47 -26.11
CA ASP A 95 6.78 3.72 -27.52
C ASP A 95 5.79 2.72 -28.13
N ALA A 96 5.51 2.82 -29.42
CA ALA A 96 4.62 1.92 -30.14
C ALA A 96 5.14 0.48 -30.06
N GLY A 97 4.27 -0.46 -29.66
CA GLY A 97 4.57 -1.88 -29.76
C GLY A 97 4.44 -2.37 -31.20
N GLN A 98 5.46 -3.08 -31.68
CA GLN A 98 5.50 -3.70 -33.00
C GLN A 98 5.02 -5.15 -32.92
N GLY A 99 4.19 -5.58 -33.86
CA GLY A 99 3.62 -6.95 -33.91
C GLY A 99 2.48 -7.07 -34.92
N PHE A 100 1.76 -8.20 -34.92
CA PHE A 100 0.60 -8.42 -35.80
C PHE A 100 -0.52 -7.38 -35.61
N VAL A 101 -0.63 -6.83 -34.40
CA VAL A 101 -1.48 -5.69 -34.06
C VAL A 101 -0.58 -4.63 -33.46
N SER A 102 -0.49 -3.47 -34.11
CA SER A 102 0.27 -2.34 -33.58
C SER A 102 -0.44 -1.77 -32.35
N SER A 103 0.36 -1.42 -31.34
CA SER A 103 -0.14 -0.69 -30.17
C SER A 103 0.44 0.72 -30.18
N PRO A 104 -0.37 1.77 -29.99
CA PRO A 104 0.14 3.13 -29.95
C PRO A 104 1.00 3.36 -28.70
N PRO A 105 1.92 4.34 -28.73
CA PRO A 105 2.62 4.81 -27.54
C PRO A 105 1.67 5.16 -26.40
N VAL A 106 2.08 4.84 -25.17
CA VAL A 106 1.30 5.11 -23.95
C VAL A 106 2.20 5.57 -22.82
N GLU A 107 1.65 6.36 -21.90
CA GLU A 107 2.30 6.67 -20.63
C GLU A 107 1.61 5.89 -19.50
N LEU A 108 2.40 5.22 -18.66
CA LEU A 108 1.95 4.63 -17.41
C LEU A 108 2.35 5.55 -16.25
N VAL A 109 1.36 6.19 -15.62
CA VAL A 109 1.55 7.02 -14.43
C VAL A 109 1.28 6.19 -13.19
N LEU A 110 2.26 6.12 -12.30
CA LEU A 110 2.21 5.39 -11.03
C LEU A 110 2.18 6.40 -9.89
N GLU A 111 1.06 6.49 -9.19
CA GLU A 111 0.90 7.31 -8.00
C GLU A 111 1.16 6.42 -6.77
N LEU A 112 2.24 6.65 -6.04
CA LEU A 112 2.69 5.82 -4.91
C LEU A 112 2.37 6.48 -3.55
N VAL A 113 1.15 7.01 -3.44
CA VAL A 113 0.69 7.82 -2.31
C VAL A 113 -0.33 7.07 -1.47
N GLY A 114 0.12 6.22 -0.53
CA GLY A 114 -0.72 5.52 0.46
C GLY A 114 -2.11 5.10 -0.03
N GLN A 115 -3.17 5.56 0.66
CA GLN A 115 -4.57 5.29 0.30
C GLN A 115 -4.99 5.77 -1.10
N ARG A 116 -4.22 6.69 -1.69
CA ARG A 116 -4.39 7.22 -3.03
C ARG A 116 -3.52 6.50 -4.06
N ALA A 117 -2.83 5.41 -3.71
CA ALA A 117 -2.02 4.66 -4.66
C ALA A 117 -2.83 4.28 -5.92
N ASN A 118 -2.27 4.51 -7.10
CA ASN A 118 -2.98 4.32 -8.36
C ASN A 118 -2.02 4.02 -9.52
N ALA A 119 -2.55 3.43 -10.58
CA ALA A 119 -1.86 3.31 -11.86
C ALA A 119 -2.81 3.77 -12.97
N LEU A 120 -2.33 4.65 -13.84
CA LEU A 120 -3.09 5.26 -14.92
C LEU A 120 -2.38 5.02 -16.24
N VAL A 121 -3.15 4.71 -17.28
CA VAL A 121 -2.64 4.64 -18.65
C VAL A 121 -3.16 5.85 -19.41
N LEU A 122 -2.25 6.67 -19.92
CA LEU A 122 -2.56 7.85 -20.72
C LEU A 122 -2.22 7.57 -22.19
N ASP A 123 -2.99 8.17 -23.09
CA ASP A 123 -2.59 8.29 -24.49
C ASP A 123 -1.68 9.51 -24.72
N GLN A 124 -1.29 9.72 -25.97
CA GLN A 124 -0.42 10.82 -26.39
C GLN A 124 -1.03 12.21 -26.15
N ALA A 125 -2.35 12.31 -26.01
CA ALA A 125 -3.04 13.56 -25.69
C ALA A 125 -3.16 13.79 -24.17
N GLY A 126 -2.58 12.92 -23.34
CA GLY A 126 -2.68 12.97 -21.88
C GLY A 126 -4.06 12.56 -21.36
N VAL A 127 -4.87 11.88 -22.17
CA VAL A 127 -6.21 11.43 -21.80
C VAL A 127 -6.13 10.06 -21.13
N VAL A 128 -6.82 9.91 -20.00
CA VAL A 128 -6.86 8.66 -19.24
C VAL A 128 -7.62 7.59 -20.02
N ARG A 129 -6.92 6.54 -20.45
CA ARG A 129 -7.47 5.36 -21.14
C ARG A 129 -7.72 4.19 -20.22
N GLY A 130 -7.03 4.12 -19.08
CA GLY A 130 -7.36 3.21 -18.00
C GLY A 130 -6.86 3.72 -16.66
N ALA A 131 -7.51 3.28 -15.58
CA ALA A 131 -7.06 3.53 -14.22
C ALA A 131 -7.38 2.34 -13.33
N LEU A 132 -6.45 1.98 -12.44
CA LEU A 132 -6.69 0.98 -11.40
C LEU A 132 -7.85 1.41 -10.48
N ARG A 133 -7.92 2.71 -10.16
CA ARG A 133 -9.02 3.34 -9.42
C ARG A 133 -9.48 4.61 -10.13
N GLN A 134 -10.78 4.72 -10.37
CA GLN A 134 -11.41 5.95 -10.86
C GLN A 134 -11.50 6.98 -9.72
N THR A 135 -11.02 8.19 -9.97
CA THR A 135 -11.14 9.33 -9.05
C THR A 135 -11.54 10.58 -9.84
N SER A 136 -11.79 11.70 -9.15
CA SER A 136 -12.00 12.99 -9.82
C SER A 136 -10.80 13.43 -10.67
N SER A 137 -9.57 13.07 -10.25
CA SER A 137 -8.31 13.38 -10.97
C SER A 137 -7.89 12.34 -12.02
N ALA A 138 -8.52 11.17 -12.00
CA ALA A 138 -8.18 10.03 -12.85
C ALA A 138 -9.45 9.36 -13.37
N ARG A 139 -10.16 10.05 -14.27
CA ARG A 139 -11.41 9.61 -14.87
C ARG A 139 -11.20 9.19 -16.32
N LEU A 140 -11.71 8.03 -16.71
CA LEU A 140 -11.63 7.56 -18.11
C LEU A 140 -12.18 8.60 -19.09
N GLY A 141 -11.43 8.82 -20.18
CA GLY A 141 -11.79 9.76 -21.24
C GLY A 141 -11.57 11.24 -20.89
N ALA A 142 -11.13 11.56 -19.67
CA ALA A 142 -10.74 12.91 -19.27
C ALA A 142 -9.22 13.09 -19.32
N PRO A 143 -8.72 14.33 -19.50
CA PRO A 143 -7.31 14.64 -19.28
C PRO A 143 -6.88 14.29 -17.86
N TYR A 144 -5.66 13.77 -17.71
CA TYR A 144 -5.07 13.54 -16.39
C TYR A 144 -4.85 14.86 -15.65
N ALA A 145 -5.34 14.94 -14.40
CA ALA A 145 -5.05 16.05 -13.51
C ALA A 145 -3.96 15.62 -12.51
N PRO A 146 -2.73 16.18 -12.60
CA PRO A 146 -1.63 15.80 -11.72
C PRO A 146 -1.93 16.16 -10.27
N LEU A 147 -1.21 15.50 -9.35
CA LEU A 147 -1.24 15.87 -7.94
C LEU A 147 -0.80 17.33 -7.77
N PRO A 148 -1.41 18.10 -6.83
CA PRO A 148 -0.99 19.47 -6.58
C PRO A 148 0.48 19.52 -6.18
N ALA A 149 1.27 20.33 -6.88
CA ALA A 149 2.68 20.55 -6.56
C ALA A 149 2.82 21.07 -5.12
N GLN A 150 3.82 20.58 -4.41
CA GLN A 150 4.16 21.08 -3.08
C GLN A 150 5.24 22.15 -3.21
N ASP A 151 5.06 23.28 -2.53
CA ASP A 151 6.09 24.32 -2.45
C ASP A 151 7.15 23.93 -1.41
N LYS A 152 7.88 22.85 -1.72
CA LYS A 152 8.93 22.30 -0.86
C LYS A 152 10.29 22.39 -1.54
N ALA A 153 11.29 22.51 -0.69
CA ALA A 153 12.67 22.66 -1.08
C ALA A 153 13.27 21.32 -1.55
N ASP A 154 13.90 21.28 -2.74
CA ASP A 154 14.75 20.15 -3.11
C ASP A 154 16.02 20.16 -2.23
N PRO A 155 16.23 19.15 -1.37
CA PRO A 155 17.37 19.10 -0.45
C PRO A 155 18.71 18.90 -1.16
N ARG A 156 18.72 18.42 -2.41
CA ARG A 156 19.96 18.21 -3.19
C ARG A 156 20.50 19.51 -3.79
N ALA A 157 19.64 20.52 -3.90
CA ALA A 157 19.98 21.83 -4.45
C ALA A 157 20.34 22.87 -3.37
N GLN A 158 20.52 22.44 -2.12
CA GLN A 158 20.76 23.31 -0.97
C GLN A 158 22.00 22.89 -0.18
N ASP A 159 22.65 23.89 0.41
CA ASP A 159 23.71 23.68 1.39
C ASP A 159 23.13 23.32 2.77
N VAL A 160 24.01 22.79 3.63
CA VAL A 160 23.66 22.34 4.99
C VAL A 160 23.05 23.48 5.82
N ASP A 161 23.60 24.69 5.72
CA ASP A 161 23.16 25.80 6.56
C ASP A 161 21.74 26.26 6.19
N ARG A 162 21.39 26.30 4.90
CA ARG A 162 20.02 26.59 4.43
C ARG A 162 19.03 25.51 4.84
N ILE A 163 19.43 24.24 4.75
CA ILE A 163 18.60 23.13 5.23
C ILE A 163 18.36 23.29 6.73
N ALA A 164 19.41 23.52 7.53
CA ALA A 164 19.28 23.70 8.98
C ALA A 164 18.35 24.87 9.34
N GLN A 165 18.48 26.03 8.66
CA GLN A 165 17.59 27.17 8.83
C GLN A 165 16.13 26.83 8.53
N LYS A 166 15.86 26.11 7.44
CA LYS A 166 14.51 25.66 7.09
C LYS A 166 13.93 24.70 8.13
N LEU A 167 14.72 23.77 8.63
CA LEU A 167 14.29 22.81 9.65
C LEU A 167 13.99 23.49 10.99
N LEU A 168 14.78 24.50 11.38
CA LEU A 168 14.50 25.31 12.59
C LEU A 168 13.22 26.13 12.45
N ALA A 169 13.02 26.74 11.27
CA ALA A 169 11.90 27.63 11.02
C ALA A 169 10.52 26.96 11.09
N THR A 170 10.43 25.62 11.02
CA THR A 170 9.16 24.90 11.16
C THR A 170 8.63 24.92 12.60
N GLY A 171 9.51 25.02 13.61
CA GLY A 171 9.16 24.85 15.02
C GLY A 171 8.56 23.47 15.35
N LEU A 172 8.85 22.44 14.55
CA LEU A 172 8.32 21.09 14.74
C LEU A 172 9.37 20.10 15.26
N PRO A 173 8.94 18.93 15.76
CA PRO A 173 9.85 17.82 16.04
C PRO A 173 10.64 17.40 14.79
N PRO A 174 11.86 16.85 14.95
CA PRO A 174 12.84 16.60 13.88
C PRO A 174 12.27 15.95 12.61
N GLU A 175 11.56 14.83 12.73
CA GLU A 175 11.03 14.10 11.58
C GLU A 175 9.96 14.92 10.84
N ARG A 176 9.11 15.63 11.58
CA ARG A 176 8.06 16.46 11.00
C ARG A 176 8.64 17.69 10.31
N SER A 177 9.69 18.29 10.88
CA SER A 177 10.41 19.40 10.27
C SER A 177 10.96 19.03 8.90
N ILE A 178 11.57 17.84 8.79
CA ILE A 178 12.05 17.32 7.50
C ILE A 178 10.90 17.15 6.51
N VAL A 179 9.85 16.43 6.90
CA VAL A 179 8.71 16.12 6.01
C VAL A 179 7.97 17.38 5.57
N GLN A 180 7.90 18.41 6.41
CA GLN A 180 7.24 19.67 6.07
C GLN A 180 8.11 20.56 5.18
N ALA A 181 9.40 20.67 5.47
CA ALA A 181 10.27 21.64 4.80
C ALA A 181 10.84 21.14 3.46
N LEU A 182 11.05 19.84 3.31
CA LEU A 182 11.87 19.27 2.24
C LEU A 182 11.07 18.33 1.34
N ASP A 183 11.31 18.45 0.04
CA ASP A 183 10.69 17.62 -0.98
C ASP A 183 11.33 16.22 -1.02
N GLY A 184 10.57 15.22 -1.45
CA GLY A 184 11.03 13.84 -1.58
C GLY A 184 11.21 13.05 -0.29
N PHE A 185 11.11 13.71 0.87
CA PHE A 185 11.15 13.07 2.19
C PHE A 185 9.76 12.65 2.68
N GLY A 186 9.67 11.44 3.19
CA GLY A 186 8.60 10.99 4.08
C GLY A 186 9.16 10.51 5.41
N LEU A 187 8.34 9.76 6.16
CA LEU A 187 8.69 9.31 7.49
C LEU A 187 9.86 8.31 7.50
N ILE A 188 10.02 7.49 6.46
CA ILE A 188 11.10 6.49 6.41
C ILE A 188 12.45 7.21 6.33
N LEU A 189 12.61 8.09 5.34
CA LEU A 189 13.86 8.84 5.16
C LEU A 189 14.08 9.85 6.30
N ALA A 190 13.03 10.51 6.79
CA ALA A 190 13.15 11.45 7.90
C ALA A 190 13.58 10.76 9.20
N SER A 191 13.00 9.60 9.51
CA SER A 191 13.39 8.82 10.70
C SER A 191 14.83 8.32 10.59
N ALA A 192 15.26 7.91 9.39
CA ALA A 192 16.64 7.52 9.15
C ALA A 192 17.61 8.69 9.30
N ALA A 193 17.24 9.90 8.84
CA ALA A 193 18.05 11.11 9.02
C ALA A 193 18.23 11.43 10.51
N CYS A 194 17.15 11.33 11.30
CA CYS A 194 17.21 11.55 12.74
C CYS A 194 18.09 10.52 13.44
N ARG A 195 17.99 9.23 13.07
CA ARG A 195 18.87 8.17 13.58
C ARG A 195 20.34 8.43 13.23
N LEU A 196 20.63 8.79 11.99
CA LEU A 196 21.98 9.08 11.52
C LEU A 196 22.60 10.29 12.23
N ALA A 197 21.81 11.33 12.47
CA ALA A 197 22.23 12.52 13.21
C ALA A 197 22.25 12.33 14.73
N GLN A 198 21.72 11.21 15.25
CA GLN A 198 21.47 10.97 16.68
C GLN A 198 20.62 12.09 17.33
N VAL A 199 19.72 12.70 16.55
CA VAL A 199 18.84 13.77 17.00
C VAL A 199 17.50 13.18 17.41
N SER A 200 17.09 13.45 18.64
CA SER A 200 15.77 13.09 19.18
C SER A 200 15.26 14.21 20.09
N GLY A 201 13.93 14.31 20.27
CA GLY A 201 13.32 15.32 21.14
C GLY A 201 12.15 16.05 20.47
N GLN A 202 11.63 17.06 21.17
CA GLN A 202 10.47 17.85 20.70
C GLN A 202 10.86 19.14 19.98
N GLU A 203 12.07 19.67 20.22
CA GLU A 203 12.54 20.93 19.65
C GLU A 203 13.95 20.77 19.06
N LEU A 204 14.19 21.46 17.94
CA LEU A 204 15.49 21.55 17.29
C LEU A 204 16.26 22.76 17.83
N THR A 205 17.48 22.53 18.31
CA THR A 205 18.44 23.60 18.61
C THR A 205 19.23 23.92 17.34
N PRO A 206 19.90 25.09 17.24
CA PRO A 206 20.73 25.40 16.07
C PRO A 206 21.81 24.35 15.78
N GLU A 207 22.38 23.76 16.83
CA GLU A 207 23.38 22.70 16.71
C GLU A 207 22.76 21.39 16.19
N SER A 208 21.65 20.93 16.79
CA SER A 208 21.00 19.69 16.36
C SER A 208 20.37 19.81 14.97
N ALA A 209 19.91 21.01 14.59
CA ALA A 209 19.43 21.28 13.24
C ALA A 209 20.54 21.18 12.19
N ARG A 210 21.77 21.60 12.52
CA ARG A 210 22.92 21.48 11.61
C ARG A 210 23.34 20.02 11.44
N GLN A 211 23.43 19.26 12.54
CA GLN A 211 23.69 17.80 12.49
C GLN A 211 22.61 17.08 11.67
N LEU A 212 21.35 17.43 11.89
CA LEU A 212 20.24 16.87 11.13
C LEU A 212 20.30 17.24 9.66
N ALA A 213 20.69 18.47 9.33
CA ALA A 213 20.85 18.92 7.95
C ALA A 213 21.97 18.17 7.21
N GLU A 214 23.09 17.85 7.88
CA GLU A 214 24.15 17.00 7.32
C GLU A 214 23.63 15.59 7.01
N ALA A 215 22.89 14.98 7.95
CA ALA A 215 22.28 13.67 7.75
C ALA A 215 21.23 13.65 6.64
N VAL A 216 20.39 14.69 6.57
CA VAL A 216 19.43 14.93 5.49
C VAL A 216 20.14 15.02 4.16
N GLN A 217 21.23 15.79 4.07
CA GLN A 217 21.99 15.94 2.84
C GLN A 217 22.63 14.60 2.43
N ALA A 218 23.18 13.84 3.37
CA ALA A 218 23.72 12.51 3.10
C ALA A 218 22.65 11.55 2.52
N ILE A 219 21.46 11.51 3.13
CA ILE A 219 20.34 10.69 2.64
C ILE A 219 19.78 11.21 1.30
N ALA A 220 19.75 12.53 1.08
CA ALA A 220 19.30 13.09 -0.19
C ALA A 220 20.19 12.67 -1.37
N HIS A 221 21.49 12.47 -1.13
CA HIS A 221 22.44 11.98 -2.14
C HIS A 221 22.46 10.44 -2.23
N LYS A 222 22.29 9.74 -1.11
CA LYS A 222 22.31 8.26 -1.02
C LYS A 222 21.12 7.75 -0.21
N PRO A 223 19.90 7.77 -0.78
CA PRO A 223 18.69 7.44 -0.02
C PRO A 223 18.62 5.97 0.41
N GLN A 224 19.40 5.08 -0.19
CA GLN A 224 19.56 3.69 0.25
C GLN A 224 20.10 3.56 1.68
N LEU A 225 20.83 4.56 2.19
CA LEU A 225 21.31 4.58 3.59
C LEU A 225 20.16 4.47 4.60
N ALA A 226 18.96 4.91 4.21
CA ALA A 226 17.77 4.85 5.06
C ALA A 226 17.07 3.49 5.08
N LEU A 227 17.39 2.58 4.16
CA LEU A 227 16.70 1.30 4.02
C LEU A 227 17.26 0.20 4.93
N GLU A 228 18.38 0.45 5.62
CA GLU A 228 19.03 -0.47 6.56
C GLU A 228 19.28 -1.89 5.97
N SER A 229 19.44 -1.97 4.65
CA SER A 229 19.62 -3.22 3.89
C SER A 229 21.04 -3.79 4.01
N GLY A 230 21.99 -2.99 4.49
CA GLY A 230 23.43 -3.32 4.51
C GLY A 230 24.08 -3.34 3.12
N VAL A 231 23.44 -2.73 2.11
CA VAL A 231 23.90 -2.72 0.72
C VAL A 231 23.99 -1.29 0.20
N ASP A 232 25.08 -0.99 -0.49
CA ASP A 232 25.31 0.33 -1.10
C ASP A 232 24.59 0.52 -2.44
N ASP A 233 24.30 -0.56 -3.17
CA ASP A 233 23.49 -0.54 -4.39
C ASP A 233 22.00 -0.26 -4.07
N ILE A 234 21.43 0.74 -4.73
CA ILE A 234 20.05 1.18 -4.48
C ILE A 234 19.02 0.15 -4.98
N LEU A 235 19.29 -0.55 -6.08
CA LEU A 235 18.34 -1.51 -6.65
C LEU A 235 18.20 -2.72 -5.72
N GLU A 236 19.33 -3.27 -5.27
CA GLU A 236 19.36 -4.36 -4.29
C GLU A 236 18.82 -3.90 -2.91
N ALA A 237 19.12 -2.68 -2.46
CA ALA A 237 18.56 -2.16 -1.21
C ALA A 237 17.03 -2.05 -1.26
N LEU A 238 16.46 -1.58 -2.39
CA LEU A 238 15.02 -1.51 -2.60
C LEU A 238 14.39 -2.91 -2.67
N GLU A 239 15.03 -3.83 -3.39
CA GLU A 239 14.57 -5.22 -3.48
C GLU A 239 14.47 -5.85 -2.10
N ARG A 240 15.56 -5.86 -1.32
CA ARG A 240 15.61 -6.45 0.02
C ARG A 240 14.58 -5.81 0.96
N HIS A 241 14.57 -4.49 1.06
CA HIS A 241 13.69 -3.77 1.98
C HIS A 241 12.21 -4.03 1.66
N TYR A 242 11.80 -3.81 0.40
CA TYR A 242 10.39 -3.92 0.05
C TYR A 242 9.92 -5.36 -0.17
N ALA A 243 10.81 -6.31 -0.49
CA ALA A 243 10.47 -7.73 -0.42
C ALA A 243 10.14 -8.14 1.01
N GLN A 244 10.92 -7.68 2.01
CA GLN A 244 10.63 -7.92 3.41
C GLN A 244 9.32 -7.27 3.86
N VAL A 245 9.05 -6.02 3.44
CA VAL A 245 7.77 -5.34 3.72
C VAL A 245 6.59 -6.12 3.13
N ALA A 246 6.70 -6.56 1.87
CA ALA A 246 5.65 -7.34 1.20
C ALA A 246 5.39 -8.67 1.90
N GLU A 247 6.44 -9.39 2.32
CA GLU A 247 6.30 -10.66 3.03
C GLU A 247 5.66 -10.47 4.42
N GLN A 248 6.08 -9.44 5.17
CA GLN A 248 5.47 -9.11 6.45
C GLN A 248 3.98 -8.76 6.31
N ALA A 249 3.61 -8.00 5.27
CA ALA A 249 2.21 -7.68 4.98
C ALA A 249 1.40 -8.94 4.65
N ARG A 250 1.96 -9.85 3.82
CA ARG A 250 1.34 -11.13 3.49
C ARG A 250 1.11 -12.00 4.74
N LEU A 251 2.12 -12.14 5.60
CA LEU A 251 2.03 -12.91 6.83
C LEU A 251 1.01 -12.30 7.82
N ALA A 252 0.94 -10.98 7.90
CA ALA A 252 -0.06 -10.30 8.73
C ALA A 252 -1.49 -10.55 8.23
N GLU A 253 -1.71 -10.50 6.92
CA GLU A 253 -3.03 -10.76 6.31
C GLU A 253 -3.46 -12.23 6.52
N LEU A 254 -2.56 -13.19 6.29
CA LEU A 254 -2.85 -14.61 6.52
C LEU A 254 -3.20 -14.88 7.99
N ARG A 255 -2.44 -14.30 8.92
CA ARG A 255 -2.70 -14.41 10.36
C ARG A 255 -4.07 -13.84 10.72
N HIS A 256 -4.43 -12.70 10.15
CA HIS A 256 -5.74 -12.08 10.36
C HIS A 256 -6.89 -12.93 9.80
N GLN A 257 -6.72 -13.54 8.61
CA GLN A 257 -7.71 -14.45 8.03
C GLN A 257 -7.93 -15.69 8.90
N VAL A 258 -6.85 -16.36 9.31
CA VAL A 258 -6.92 -17.52 10.20
C VAL A 258 -7.58 -17.16 11.52
N ARG A 259 -7.17 -16.05 12.13
CA ARG A 259 -7.74 -15.58 13.39
C ARG A 259 -9.24 -15.31 13.29
N ARG A 260 -9.69 -14.63 12.23
CA ARG A 260 -11.12 -14.38 12.00
C ARG A 260 -11.91 -15.69 11.84
N GLY A 261 -11.38 -16.66 11.11
CA GLY A 261 -12.00 -17.98 10.98
C GLY A 261 -12.14 -18.69 12.33
N LEU A 262 -11.07 -18.68 13.14
CA LEU A 262 -11.11 -19.26 14.49
C LEU A 262 -12.10 -18.54 15.42
N GLU A 263 -12.15 -17.21 15.40
CA GLU A 263 -13.08 -16.42 16.20
C GLU A 263 -14.55 -16.72 15.84
N GLN A 264 -14.84 -16.92 14.54
CA GLN A 264 -16.17 -17.32 14.08
C GLN A 264 -16.56 -18.70 14.59
N GLU A 265 -15.66 -19.69 14.50
CA GLU A 265 -15.92 -21.05 15.00
C GLU A 265 -16.09 -21.09 16.51
N ILE A 266 -15.23 -20.38 17.26
CA ILE A 266 -15.37 -20.25 18.72
C ILE A 266 -16.72 -19.66 19.08
N LYS A 267 -17.16 -18.60 18.37
CA LYS A 267 -18.47 -17.99 18.60
C LYS A 267 -19.62 -18.96 18.33
N LEU A 268 -19.53 -19.77 17.27
CA LEU A 268 -20.54 -20.79 16.95
C LEU A 268 -20.60 -21.87 18.04
N LEU A 269 -19.45 -22.35 18.51
CA LEU A 269 -19.39 -23.37 19.55
C LEU A 269 -19.95 -22.86 20.89
N HIS A 270 -19.67 -21.61 21.27
CA HIS A 270 -20.29 -21.01 22.45
C HIS A 270 -21.82 -20.92 22.33
N ALA A 271 -22.34 -20.55 21.15
CA ALA A 271 -23.79 -20.52 20.93
C ALA A 271 -24.43 -21.91 21.06
N LYS A 272 -23.80 -22.94 20.45
CA LYS A 272 -24.26 -24.34 20.57
C LYS A 272 -24.24 -24.83 22.02
N LEU A 273 -23.19 -24.49 22.76
CA LEU A 273 -23.06 -24.86 24.16
C LEU A 273 -24.16 -24.21 25.01
N ALA A 274 -24.47 -22.94 24.77
CA ALA A 274 -25.56 -22.24 25.44
C ALA A 274 -26.95 -22.86 25.11
N ASP A 275 -27.18 -23.27 23.86
CA ASP A 275 -28.41 -23.97 23.47
C ASP A 275 -28.52 -25.34 24.17
N CYS A 276 -27.44 -26.14 24.19
CA CYS A 276 -27.39 -27.40 24.92
C CYS A 276 -27.67 -27.23 26.42
N GLN A 277 -27.12 -26.17 27.03
CA GLN A 277 -27.38 -25.85 28.44
C GLN A 277 -28.84 -25.48 28.68
N ARG A 278 -29.44 -24.67 27.81
CA ARG A 278 -30.88 -24.32 27.86
C ARG A 278 -31.75 -25.57 27.76
N THR A 279 -31.52 -26.42 26.76
CA THR A 279 -32.25 -27.69 26.58
C THR A 279 -32.09 -28.61 27.79
N ARG A 280 -30.90 -28.69 28.38
CA ARG A 280 -30.66 -29.49 29.58
C ARG A 280 -31.42 -28.94 30.79
N SER A 281 -31.49 -27.62 30.96
CA SER A 281 -32.27 -27.00 32.03
C SER A 281 -33.78 -27.22 31.87
N SER A 282 -34.32 -27.05 30.66
CA SER A 282 -35.75 -27.33 30.39
C SER A 282 -36.07 -28.81 30.54
N ALA A 283 -35.14 -29.71 30.19
CA ALA A 283 -35.31 -31.14 30.42
C ALA A 283 -35.39 -31.50 31.92
N ALA A 284 -34.76 -30.72 32.81
CA ALA A 284 -34.89 -30.92 34.25
C ALA A 284 -36.30 -30.56 34.76
N GLU A 285 -36.99 -29.62 34.12
CA GLU A 285 -38.39 -29.27 34.42
C GLU A 285 -39.40 -30.26 33.82
N ALA A 286 -39.00 -31.05 32.81
CA ALA A 286 -39.90 -31.97 32.12
C ALA A 286 -40.56 -32.99 33.07
N ALA A 287 -39.83 -33.51 34.06
CA ALA A 287 -40.38 -34.41 35.06
C ALA A 287 -41.47 -33.73 35.94
N THR A 288 -41.34 -32.42 36.16
CA THR A 288 -42.32 -31.63 36.91
C THR A 288 -43.60 -31.44 36.09
N TYR A 289 -43.47 -31.07 34.81
CA TYR A 289 -44.62 -30.96 33.90
C TYR A 289 -45.31 -32.30 33.68
N GLN A 290 -44.57 -33.41 33.61
CA GLN A 290 -45.14 -34.75 33.56
C GLN A 290 -46.00 -35.03 34.80
N ARG A 291 -45.48 -34.76 36.00
CA ARG A 291 -46.25 -34.88 37.26
C ARG A 291 -47.50 -34.02 37.28
N TYR A 292 -47.42 -32.77 36.79
CA TYR A 292 -48.59 -31.91 36.69
C TYR A 292 -49.63 -32.47 35.70
N GLY A 293 -49.18 -33.03 34.58
CA GLY A 293 -50.05 -33.73 33.63
C GLY A 293 -50.76 -34.94 34.27
N ASP A 294 -50.02 -35.76 35.01
CA ASP A 294 -50.58 -36.91 35.73
C ASP A 294 -51.64 -36.49 36.77
N LEU A 295 -51.37 -35.42 37.52
CA LEU A 295 -52.31 -34.85 38.50
C LEU A 295 -53.57 -34.27 37.82
N LEU A 296 -53.40 -33.53 36.72
CA LEU A 296 -54.52 -32.98 35.96
C LEU A 296 -55.41 -34.10 35.39
N LEU A 297 -54.82 -35.19 34.91
CA LEU A 297 -55.56 -36.37 34.46
C LEU A 297 -56.32 -37.06 35.60
N ALA A 298 -55.70 -37.20 36.77
CA ALA A 298 -56.38 -37.76 37.95
C ALA A 298 -57.55 -36.89 38.42
N CYS A 299 -57.41 -35.56 38.33
CA CYS A 299 -58.43 -34.58 38.71
C CYS A 299 -59.32 -34.12 37.56
N ALA A 300 -59.32 -34.81 36.40
CA ALA A 300 -59.98 -34.34 35.18
C ALA A 300 -61.50 -34.10 35.35
N HIS A 301 -62.14 -34.79 36.29
CA HIS A 301 -63.56 -34.65 36.62
C HIS A 301 -63.90 -33.32 37.30
N LEU A 302 -62.91 -32.58 37.84
CA LEU A 302 -63.08 -31.27 38.47
C LEU A 302 -62.86 -30.10 37.50
N TYR A 303 -62.46 -30.39 36.26
CA TYR A 303 -62.12 -29.39 35.26
C TYR A 303 -63.37 -28.81 34.57
N GLN A 304 -63.37 -27.51 34.29
CA GLN A 304 -64.34 -26.85 33.42
C GLN A 304 -63.64 -26.01 32.35
N PRO A 305 -64.25 -25.83 31.15
CA PRO A 305 -63.69 -24.96 30.12
C PRO A 305 -63.48 -23.54 30.65
N GLY A 306 -62.23 -23.05 30.60
CA GLY A 306 -61.85 -21.71 31.07
C GLY A 306 -61.17 -21.67 32.44
N THR A 307 -61.03 -22.80 33.13
CA THR A 307 -60.36 -22.85 34.45
C THR A 307 -58.85 -22.64 34.32
N THR A 308 -58.29 -21.66 35.07
CA THR A 308 -56.85 -21.34 35.07
C THR A 308 -56.06 -21.93 36.24
N SER A 309 -56.73 -22.52 37.23
CA SER A 309 -56.10 -23.18 38.39
C SER A 309 -56.99 -24.27 38.99
N LEU A 310 -56.38 -25.37 39.42
CA LEU A 310 -57.02 -26.44 40.20
C LEU A 310 -56.21 -26.61 41.50
N THR A 311 -56.90 -26.63 42.63
CA THR A 311 -56.32 -26.81 43.98
C THR A 311 -56.76 -28.13 44.58
#